data_AF-A0A5J4P8B3-F1
#
_entry.id   AF-A0A5J4P8B3-F1
#
_cell.length_a   1.000
_cell.length_b   1.000
_cell.length_c   1.000
_cell.angle_alpha   90.00
_cell.angle_beta   90.00
_cell.angle_gamma   90.00
#
_symmetry.space_group_name_H-M   'P 1'
#
loop_
_entity.id
_entity.type
_entity.pdbx_description
1 polymer ?
#
loop_
_entity_poly.entity_id
_entity_poly.type
_entity_poly.pdbx_seq_one_letter_code
_entity_poly.pdbx_strand_id
1 'polypeptide(L)'
;VFFLFFMTGVAVVLYLNQTPSQPRERDYAYAASFYAFAIWIGMGVVGITRLLQHYCKMKELPAALVSLISLFVPVQMAGQTWDDHNRSGRYVCRDFGQNYLMSTQESGNPIIFTNGDNDTFPLWYNQETEGFRPDVRTCNLSYLQTDWYIDQMKRPAYDSPSVPITWERAEYTEGVNE
;
A
#
# COMPACT_ATOMS: atom_id res chain seq x y z
N VAL A 1 10.75 13.33 -20.40
CA VAL A 1 11.05 13.28 -18.93
C VAL A 1 10.34 14.38 -18.17
N PHE A 2 10.49 15.67 -18.53
CA PHE A 2 9.78 16.78 -17.84
C PHE A 2 8.25 16.61 -17.80
N PHE A 3 7.63 16.32 -18.93
CA PHE A 3 6.18 16.13 -18.98
C PHE A 3 5.71 14.98 -18.08
N LEU A 4 6.46 13.88 -18.03
CA LEU A 4 6.19 12.75 -17.13
C LEU A 4 6.27 13.21 -15.67
N PHE A 5 7.38 13.85 -15.27
CA PHE A 5 7.56 14.40 -13.92
C PHE A 5 6.41 15.33 -13.50
N PHE A 6 6.02 16.24 -14.40
CA PHE A 6 4.95 17.20 -14.14
C PHE A 6 3.59 16.50 -13.98
N MET A 7 3.22 15.64 -14.94
CA MET A 7 1.90 15.00 -14.95
C MET A 7 1.73 13.97 -13.84
N THR A 8 2.78 13.23 -13.48
CA THR A 8 2.72 12.20 -12.42
C THR A 8 3.22 12.70 -11.07
N GLY A 9 3.45 14.00 -10.92
CA GLY A 9 3.92 14.64 -9.71
C GLY A 9 3.05 15.84 -9.38
N VAL A 10 3.47 17.02 -9.81
CA VAL A 10 2.81 18.30 -9.51
C VAL A 10 1.34 18.32 -9.91
N ALA A 11 0.99 17.80 -11.09
CA ALA A 11 -0.41 17.78 -11.54
C ALA A 11 -1.29 16.89 -10.65
N VAL A 12 -0.78 15.74 -10.18
CA VAL A 12 -1.50 14.87 -9.23
C VAL A 12 -1.74 15.59 -7.91
N VAL A 13 -0.76 16.34 -7.39
CA VAL A 13 -0.91 17.14 -6.17
C VAL A 13 -2.03 18.17 -6.32
N LEU A 14 -2.03 18.92 -7.43
CA LEU A 14 -3.05 19.93 -7.72
C LEU A 14 -4.44 19.31 -7.93
N TYR A 15 -4.50 18.19 -8.65
CA TYR A 15 -5.75 17.51 -8.98
C TYR A 15 -6.40 16.89 -7.74
N LEU A 16 -5.61 16.17 -6.94
CA LEU A 16 -6.13 15.50 -5.73
C LEU A 16 -6.36 16.48 -4.58
N ASN A 17 -5.74 17.66 -4.61
CA ASN A 17 -5.82 18.68 -3.57
C ASN A 17 -5.76 18.08 -2.16
N GLN A 18 -4.72 17.26 -1.92
CA GLN A 18 -4.64 16.39 -0.75
C GLN A 18 -4.61 17.21 0.54
N THR A 19 -5.38 16.77 1.54
CA THR A 19 -5.39 17.39 2.86
C THR A 19 -4.01 17.28 3.54
N PRO A 20 -3.51 18.33 4.21
CA PRO A 20 -2.15 18.33 4.78
C PRO A 20 -1.90 17.25 5.84
N SER A 21 -2.92 16.86 6.60
CA SER A 21 -2.83 15.83 7.63
C SER A 21 -3.52 14.55 7.18
N GLN A 22 -2.72 13.55 6.83
CA GLN A 22 -3.19 12.18 6.63
C GLN A 22 -2.43 11.23 7.55
N PRO A 23 -3.08 10.17 8.05
CA PRO A 23 -2.44 9.19 8.93
C PRO A 23 -1.40 8.32 8.20
N ARG A 24 -1.22 8.50 6.88
CA ARG A 24 -0.25 7.77 6.06
C ARG A 24 0.26 8.62 4.90
N GLU A 25 1.49 8.36 4.51
CA GLU A 25 2.09 8.89 3.29
C GLU A 25 1.54 8.18 2.05
N ARG A 26 1.48 8.88 0.92
CA ARG A 26 0.96 8.36 -0.36
C ARG A 26 1.99 8.41 -1.48
N ASP A 27 3.24 8.20 -1.14
CA ASP A 27 4.38 8.31 -2.04
C ASP A 27 4.26 7.40 -3.27
N TYR A 28 3.55 6.27 -3.12
CA TYR A 28 3.23 5.37 -4.22
C TYR A 28 2.48 6.05 -5.38
N ALA A 29 1.68 7.10 -5.11
CA ALA A 29 0.99 7.86 -6.15
C ALA A 29 1.96 8.67 -7.05
N TYR A 30 3.19 8.91 -6.56
CA TYR A 30 4.18 9.76 -7.21
C TYR A 30 5.38 8.97 -7.76
N ALA A 31 5.34 7.63 -7.74
CA ALA A 31 6.44 6.76 -8.13
C ALA A 31 7.04 7.09 -9.51
N ALA A 32 6.18 7.37 -10.50
CA ALA A 32 6.64 7.75 -11.85
C ALA A 32 7.39 9.09 -11.88
N SER A 33 7.02 10.04 -11.01
CA SER A 33 7.74 11.30 -10.89
C SER A 33 9.12 11.10 -10.25
N PHE A 34 9.24 10.17 -9.29
CA PHE A 34 10.51 9.81 -8.68
C PHE A 34 11.46 9.16 -9.69
N TYR A 35 10.95 8.30 -10.59
CA TYR A 35 11.77 7.77 -11.68
C TYR A 35 12.26 8.86 -12.63
N ALA A 36 11.39 9.80 -13.01
CA ALA A 36 11.79 10.93 -13.84
C ALA A 36 12.87 11.79 -13.14
N PHE A 37 12.73 12.00 -11.84
CA PHE A 37 13.70 12.74 -11.02
C PHE A 37 15.04 12.01 -10.89
N ALA A 38 15.04 10.67 -10.72
CA ALA A 38 16.26 9.87 -10.68
C ALA A 38 17.08 9.97 -11.98
N ILE A 39 16.40 10.03 -13.14
CA ILE A 39 17.07 10.27 -14.43
C ILE A 39 17.77 11.64 -14.44
N TRP A 40 17.13 12.66 -13.87
CA TRP A 40 17.72 14.00 -13.75
C TRP A 40 18.92 14.03 -12.82
N ILE A 41 18.89 13.29 -11.70
CA ILE A 41 20.07 13.12 -10.83
C ILE A 41 21.23 12.51 -11.63
N GLY A 42 20.98 11.45 -12.40
CA GLY A 42 22.01 10.83 -13.26
C GLY A 42 22.59 11.80 -14.29
N MET A 43 21.74 12.58 -14.96
CA MET A 43 22.21 13.64 -15.86
C MET A 43 22.99 14.74 -15.13
N GLY A 44 22.61 15.07 -13.89
CA GLY A 44 23.33 16.01 -13.03
C GLY A 44 24.75 15.53 -12.71
N VAL A 45 24.92 14.25 -12.35
CA VAL A 45 26.23 13.61 -12.12
C VAL A 45 27.12 13.72 -13.36
N VAL A 46 26.56 13.42 -14.55
CA VAL A 46 27.27 13.57 -15.84
C VAL A 46 27.64 15.03 -16.11
N GLY A 47 26.75 15.97 -15.83
CA GLY A 47 26.98 17.41 -15.99
C GLY A 47 28.13 17.91 -15.11
N ILE A 48 28.12 17.58 -13.82
CA ILE A 48 29.19 17.93 -12.87
C ILE A 48 30.52 17.33 -13.31
N THR A 49 30.51 16.06 -13.73
CA THR A 49 31.71 15.38 -14.24
C THR A 49 32.33 16.14 -15.42
N ARG A 50 31.52 16.53 -16.42
CA ARG A 50 31.98 17.30 -17.59
C ARG A 50 32.51 18.68 -17.19
N LEU A 51 31.86 19.34 -16.24
CA LEU A 51 32.28 20.66 -15.76
C LEU A 51 33.66 20.58 -15.09
N LEU A 52 33.91 19.56 -14.26
CA LEU A 52 35.23 19.30 -13.67
C LEU A 52 36.29 18.95 -14.73
N GLN A 53 35.93 18.14 -15.72
CA GLN A 53 36.84 17.82 -16.83
C GLN A 53 37.24 19.07 -17.62
N HIS A 54 36.28 19.97 -17.89
CA HIS A 54 36.51 21.16 -18.70
C HIS A 54 37.28 22.26 -17.95
N TYR A 55 36.83 22.63 -16.75
CA TYR A 55 37.39 23.77 -16.01
C TYR A 55 38.58 23.37 -15.13
N CYS A 56 38.55 22.18 -14.52
CA CYS A 56 39.62 21.71 -13.63
C CYS A 56 40.64 20.82 -14.35
N LYS A 57 40.47 20.55 -15.65
CA LYS A 57 41.36 19.74 -16.51
C LYS A 57 41.65 18.32 -15.97
N MET A 58 40.74 17.77 -15.16
CA MET A 58 40.85 16.41 -14.64
C MET A 58 40.44 15.40 -15.73
N LYS A 59 41.28 14.41 -16.07
CA LYS A 59 41.00 13.48 -17.19
C LYS A 59 40.15 12.27 -16.80
N GLU A 60 40.68 11.38 -15.95
CA GLU A 60 40.09 10.05 -15.69
C GLU A 60 39.35 9.95 -14.34
N LEU A 61 39.74 10.76 -13.35
CA LEU A 61 39.23 10.68 -11.97
C LEU A 61 37.81 11.24 -11.68
N PRO A 62 37.30 12.28 -12.40
CA PRO A 62 36.12 13.01 -11.93
C PRO A 62 34.82 12.21 -11.99
N ALA A 63 34.67 11.28 -12.94
CA ALA A 63 33.43 10.49 -13.05
C ALA A 63 33.23 9.55 -11.86
N ALA A 64 34.28 8.82 -11.48
CA ALA A 64 34.26 7.90 -10.34
C ALA A 64 34.09 8.65 -9.02
N LEU A 65 34.81 9.76 -8.84
CA LEU A 65 34.72 10.60 -7.63
C LEU A 65 33.33 11.21 -7.47
N VAL A 66 32.78 11.84 -8.51
CA VAL A 66 31.45 12.47 -8.44
C VAL A 66 30.38 11.41 -8.16
N SER A 67 30.49 10.24 -8.79
CA SER A 67 29.56 9.13 -8.52
C SER A 67 29.66 8.65 -7.07
N LEU A 68 30.87 8.46 -6.55
CA LEU A 68 31.09 8.04 -5.17
C LEU A 68 30.57 9.08 -4.16
N ILE A 69 30.82 10.36 -4.41
CA ILE A 69 30.31 11.46 -3.58
C ILE A 69 28.78 11.49 -3.63
N SER A 70 28.19 11.27 -4.81
CA SER A 70 26.73 11.26 -4.97
C SER A 70 26.06 10.12 -4.19
N LEU A 71 26.77 9.02 -3.91
CA LEU A 71 26.25 7.93 -3.05
C LEU A 71 26.08 8.33 -1.59
N PHE A 72 26.73 9.40 -1.11
CA PHE A 72 26.49 9.90 0.24
C PHE A 72 25.04 10.34 0.45
N VAL A 73 24.34 10.78 -0.61
CA VAL A 73 22.94 11.19 -0.54
C VAL A 73 22.04 10.03 -0.13
N PRO A 74 21.95 8.91 -0.89
CA PRO A 74 21.12 7.78 -0.49
C PRO A 74 21.64 7.07 0.78
N VAL A 75 22.95 7.06 1.03
CA VAL A 75 23.49 6.51 2.30
C VAL A 75 22.99 7.30 3.50
N GLN A 76 23.00 8.64 3.41
CA GLN A 76 22.47 9.47 4.49
C GLN A 76 20.96 9.32 4.64
N MET A 77 20.21 9.26 3.53
CA MET A 77 18.77 9.01 3.59
C MET A 77 18.49 7.67 4.26
N ALA A 78 19.12 6.59 3.82
CA ALA A 78 18.97 5.28 4.43
C ALA A 78 19.34 5.32 5.91
N GLY A 79 20.47 5.92 6.29
CA GLY A 79 20.90 6.00 7.68
C GLY A 79 19.95 6.79 8.60
N GLN A 80 19.30 7.84 8.08
CA GLN A 80 18.39 8.68 8.86
C GLN A 80 16.94 8.18 8.89
N THR A 81 16.52 7.39 7.91
CA THR A 81 15.10 6.96 7.80
C THR A 81 14.92 5.45 7.92
N TRP A 82 15.98 4.68 8.21
CA TRP A 82 15.89 3.22 8.29
C TRP A 82 14.95 2.75 9.40
N ASP A 83 15.04 3.36 10.57
CA ASP A 83 14.20 3.07 11.73
C ASP A 83 12.74 3.47 11.52
N ASP A 84 12.49 4.59 10.85
CA ASP A 84 11.15 5.01 10.45
C ASP A 84 10.46 3.99 9.53
N HIS A 85 11.23 3.33 8.67
CA HIS A 85 10.75 2.30 7.75
C HIS A 85 10.79 0.89 8.36
N ASN A 86 11.53 0.69 9.45
CA ASN A 86 11.57 -0.60 10.13
C ASN A 86 10.22 -0.89 10.77
N ARG A 87 9.56 -1.95 10.26
CA ARG A 87 8.30 -2.46 10.80
C ARG A 87 8.48 -3.69 11.69
N SER A 88 9.73 -4.10 11.96
CA SER A 88 10.03 -5.22 12.87
C SER A 88 9.43 -4.97 14.25
N GLY A 89 8.89 -6.03 14.86
CA GLY A 89 8.32 -5.96 16.22
C GLY A 89 6.96 -5.24 16.32
N ARG A 90 6.35 -4.86 15.19
CA ARG A 90 5.02 -4.21 15.18
C ARG A 90 3.93 -5.27 15.05
N TYR A 91 3.38 -5.71 16.18
CA TYR A 91 2.36 -6.76 16.21
C TYR A 91 0.93 -6.25 16.42
N VAL A 92 0.74 -4.94 16.65
CA VAL A 92 -0.56 -4.37 17.03
C VAL A 92 -1.69 -4.79 16.09
N CYS A 93 -1.51 -4.70 14.77
CA CYS A 93 -2.56 -5.09 13.81
C CYS A 93 -2.80 -6.60 13.84
N ARG A 94 -1.75 -7.43 13.85
CA ARG A 94 -1.89 -8.89 13.97
C ARG A 94 -2.65 -9.26 15.26
N ASP A 95 -2.19 -8.77 16.40
CA ASP A 95 -2.74 -9.09 17.72
C ASP A 95 -4.17 -8.59 17.85
N PHE A 96 -4.47 -7.40 17.31
CA PHE A 96 -5.83 -6.88 17.25
C PHE A 96 -6.77 -7.83 16.50
N GLY A 97 -6.39 -8.27 15.29
CA GLY A 97 -7.21 -9.20 14.52
C GLY A 97 -7.34 -10.56 15.20
N GLN A 98 -6.26 -11.05 15.82
CA GLN A 98 -6.27 -12.33 16.53
C GLN A 98 -7.20 -12.26 17.76
N ASN A 99 -7.16 -11.16 18.52
CA ASN A 99 -8.04 -10.95 19.66
C ASN A 99 -9.52 -10.92 19.27
N TYR A 100 -9.87 -10.28 18.15
CA TYR A 100 -11.23 -10.28 17.63
C TYR A 100 -11.68 -11.68 17.24
N LEU A 101 -10.88 -12.38 16.44
CA LEU A 101 -11.18 -13.76 16.04
C LEU A 101 -11.31 -14.70 17.24
N MET A 102 -10.44 -14.57 18.26
CA MET A 102 -10.49 -15.35 19.50
C MET A 102 -11.79 -15.15 20.31
N SER A 103 -12.42 -13.99 20.21
CA SER A 103 -13.65 -13.68 20.95
C SER A 103 -14.93 -14.27 20.34
N THR A 104 -14.85 -14.80 19.12
CA THR A 104 -15.98 -15.45 18.46
C THR A 104 -16.22 -16.86 19.01
N GLN A 105 -17.42 -17.40 18.81
CA GLN A 105 -17.79 -18.75 19.24
C GLN A 105 -16.80 -19.79 18.70
N GLU A 106 -16.44 -20.79 19.51
CA GLU A 106 -15.49 -21.84 19.12
C GLU A 106 -16.05 -22.80 18.05
N SER A 107 -17.37 -22.86 17.88
CA SER A 107 -18.03 -23.75 16.93
C SER A 107 -19.22 -23.06 16.27
N GLY A 108 -19.72 -23.66 15.18
CA GLY A 108 -20.89 -23.16 14.45
C GLY A 108 -20.56 -22.14 13.36
N ASN A 109 -19.29 -22.02 12.93
CA ASN A 109 -18.84 -21.13 11.86
C ASN A 109 -19.34 -19.67 12.05
N PRO A 110 -18.90 -19.00 13.13
CA PRO A 110 -19.44 -17.70 13.49
C PRO A 110 -19.14 -16.66 12.41
N ILE A 111 -20.02 -15.66 12.31
CA ILE A 111 -19.85 -14.52 11.41
C ILE A 111 -19.47 -13.31 12.27
N ILE A 112 -18.36 -12.67 11.92
CA ILE A 112 -17.93 -11.41 12.54
C ILE A 112 -18.14 -10.27 11.55
N PHE A 113 -18.86 -9.25 12.00
CA PHE A 113 -19.16 -8.08 11.18
C PHE A 113 -18.15 -6.97 11.45
N THR A 114 -17.61 -6.40 10.39
CA THR A 114 -16.65 -5.28 10.40
C THR A 114 -17.19 -4.12 9.58
N ASN A 115 -16.64 -2.92 9.79
CA ASN A 115 -17.06 -1.69 9.12
C ASN A 115 -15.85 -0.90 8.61
N GLY A 116 -15.29 -1.38 7.50
CA GLY A 116 -14.20 -0.73 6.79
C GLY A 116 -12.89 -1.51 6.82
N ASP A 117 -11.83 -0.85 6.40
CA ASP A 117 -10.54 -1.51 6.12
C ASP A 117 -9.75 -1.80 7.40
N ASN A 118 -9.82 -0.90 8.39
CA ASN A 118 -8.95 -0.94 9.57
C ASN A 118 -9.28 -2.08 10.55
N ASP A 119 -10.52 -2.56 10.55
CA ASP A 119 -10.95 -3.73 11.30
C ASP A 119 -11.00 -4.99 10.43
N THR A 120 -11.34 -4.89 9.14
CA THR A 120 -11.38 -6.06 8.24
C THR A 120 -9.99 -6.63 7.91
N PHE A 121 -9.02 -5.78 7.52
CA PHE A 121 -7.73 -6.28 7.05
C PHE A 121 -6.93 -7.04 8.11
N PRO A 122 -6.88 -6.61 9.39
CA PRO A 122 -6.27 -7.42 10.45
C PRO A 122 -6.84 -8.83 10.58
N LEU A 123 -8.16 -8.99 10.38
CA LEU A 123 -8.82 -10.29 10.45
C LEU A 123 -8.42 -11.16 9.27
N TRP A 124 -8.53 -10.63 8.04
CA TRP A 124 -8.11 -11.34 6.84
C TRP A 124 -6.63 -11.69 6.84
N TYR A 125 -5.75 -10.81 7.32
CA TYR A 125 -4.32 -11.12 7.48
C TYR A 125 -4.12 -12.37 8.36
N ASN A 126 -4.75 -12.41 9.53
CA ASN A 126 -4.61 -13.56 10.42
C ASN A 126 -5.17 -14.85 9.80
N GLN A 127 -6.24 -14.77 9.01
CA GLN A 127 -6.81 -15.94 8.35
C GLN A 127 -5.97 -16.42 7.17
N GLU A 128 -5.56 -15.50 6.28
CA GLU A 128 -4.86 -15.81 5.02
C GLU A 128 -3.38 -16.11 5.22
N THR A 129 -2.74 -15.39 6.15
CA THR A 129 -1.27 -15.48 6.34
C THR A 129 -0.91 -16.34 7.54
N GLU A 130 -1.58 -16.12 8.69
CA GLU A 130 -1.26 -16.83 9.94
C GLU A 130 -2.07 -18.13 10.09
N GLY A 131 -3.07 -18.38 9.22
CA GLY A 131 -3.94 -19.55 9.29
C GLY A 131 -4.80 -19.61 10.56
N PHE A 132 -5.06 -18.47 11.21
CA PHE A 132 -5.75 -18.40 12.48
C PHE A 132 -7.25 -18.21 12.31
N ARG A 133 -8.05 -19.10 12.91
CA ARG A 133 -9.53 -19.08 12.86
C ARG A 133 -10.10 -18.96 11.42
N PRO A 134 -9.70 -19.84 10.48
CA PRO A 134 -10.24 -19.87 9.11
C PRO A 134 -11.72 -20.27 9.04
N ASP A 135 -12.29 -20.78 10.15
CA ASP A 135 -13.70 -21.13 10.31
C ASP A 135 -14.62 -19.90 10.45
N VAL A 136 -14.08 -18.77 10.92
CA VAL A 136 -14.83 -17.53 11.16
C VAL A 136 -15.07 -16.80 9.84
N ARG A 137 -16.30 -16.39 9.58
CA ARG A 137 -16.64 -15.57 8.42
C ARG A 137 -16.49 -14.08 8.73
N THR A 138 -15.49 -13.41 8.15
CA THR A 138 -15.40 -11.94 8.21
C THR A 138 -16.30 -11.31 7.15
N CYS A 139 -17.26 -10.49 7.60
CA CYS A 139 -18.24 -9.82 6.76
C CYS A 139 -18.14 -8.29 6.92
N ASN A 140 -17.54 -7.63 5.92
CA ASN A 140 -17.40 -6.17 5.89
C ASN A 140 -18.71 -5.52 5.40
N LEU A 141 -19.36 -4.79 6.29
CA LEU A 141 -20.64 -4.13 6.04
C LEU A 141 -20.57 -3.05 4.94
N SER A 142 -19.40 -2.41 4.76
CA SER A 142 -19.20 -1.44 3.68
C SER A 142 -19.20 -2.11 2.31
N TYR A 143 -18.76 -3.36 2.21
CA TYR A 143 -18.79 -4.13 0.97
C TYR A 143 -20.10 -4.88 0.78
N LEU A 144 -20.82 -5.22 1.85
CA LEU A 144 -22.12 -5.92 1.79
C LEU A 144 -23.22 -5.14 1.07
N GLN A 145 -22.97 -3.88 0.70
CA GLN A 145 -23.83 -3.08 -0.15
C GLN A 145 -23.64 -3.37 -1.65
N THR A 146 -22.59 -4.10 -2.01
CA THR A 146 -22.22 -4.39 -3.40
C THR A 146 -22.62 -5.82 -3.79
N ASP A 147 -23.11 -5.97 -5.01
CA ASP A 147 -23.59 -7.25 -5.53
C ASP A 147 -22.50 -8.34 -5.53
N TRP A 148 -21.29 -7.97 -5.95
CA TRP A 148 -20.15 -8.88 -6.03
C TRP A 148 -19.73 -9.41 -4.65
N TYR A 149 -19.84 -8.60 -3.59
CA TYR A 149 -19.45 -9.05 -2.26
C TYR A 149 -20.54 -9.93 -1.64
N ILE A 150 -21.81 -9.65 -1.90
CA ILE A 150 -22.92 -10.53 -1.53
C ILE A 150 -22.73 -11.91 -2.20
N ASP A 151 -22.35 -11.93 -3.49
CA ASP A 151 -22.03 -13.20 -4.17
C ASP A 151 -20.87 -13.94 -3.51
N GLN A 152 -19.85 -13.22 -3.04
CA GLN A 152 -18.71 -13.79 -2.34
C GLN A 152 -19.14 -14.39 -0.99
N MET A 153 -20.02 -13.73 -0.25
CA MET A 153 -20.56 -14.24 1.02
C MET A 153 -21.43 -15.49 0.82
N LYS A 154 -22.07 -15.62 -0.34
CA LYS A 154 -22.85 -16.80 -0.73
C LYS A 154 -21.99 -18.00 -1.17
N ARG A 155 -20.66 -17.87 -1.18
CA ARG A 155 -19.73 -18.97 -1.47
C ARG A 155 -18.95 -19.37 -0.21
N PRO A 156 -18.60 -20.65 -0.04
CA PRO A 156 -17.64 -21.06 0.98
C PRO A 156 -16.30 -20.32 0.80
N ALA A 157 -15.59 -20.07 1.89
CA ALA A 157 -14.24 -19.51 1.86
C ALA A 157 -13.48 -19.99 3.09
N TYR A 158 -12.23 -20.40 2.88
CA TYR A 158 -11.46 -21.13 3.88
C TYR A 158 -12.27 -22.33 4.41
N ASP A 159 -12.34 -22.49 5.72
CA ASP A 159 -13.12 -23.54 6.39
C ASP A 159 -14.56 -23.10 6.70
N SER A 160 -14.91 -21.85 6.39
CA SER A 160 -16.24 -21.31 6.61
C SER A 160 -17.19 -21.66 5.44
N PRO A 161 -18.40 -22.19 5.70
CA PRO A 161 -19.42 -22.38 4.68
C PRO A 161 -19.94 -21.04 4.15
N SER A 162 -20.81 -21.08 3.14
CA SER A 162 -21.54 -19.91 2.67
C SER A 162 -22.41 -19.31 3.78
N VAL A 163 -22.47 -17.98 3.84
CA VAL A 163 -23.41 -17.26 4.70
C VAL A 163 -24.85 -17.61 4.29
N PRO A 164 -25.81 -17.74 5.24
CA PRO A 164 -27.19 -18.11 4.94
C PRO A 164 -28.01 -16.97 4.29
N ILE A 165 -27.53 -16.44 3.16
CA ILE A 165 -28.22 -15.46 2.33
C ILE A 165 -29.04 -16.21 1.29
N THR A 166 -30.37 -16.12 1.38
CA THR A 166 -31.31 -16.82 0.49
C THR A 166 -31.77 -15.98 -0.70
N TRP A 167 -31.38 -14.70 -0.77
CA TRP A 167 -31.79 -13.80 -1.85
C TRP A 167 -31.24 -14.24 -3.21
N GLU A 168 -32.06 -14.15 -4.24
CA GLU A 168 -31.65 -14.30 -5.63
C GLU A 168 -30.81 -13.11 -6.08
N ARG A 169 -29.92 -13.33 -7.06
CA ARG A 169 -29.00 -12.27 -7.52
C ARG A 169 -29.75 -11.00 -7.95
N ALA A 170 -30.88 -11.17 -8.63
CA ALA A 170 -31.72 -10.08 -9.09
C ALA A 170 -32.25 -9.20 -7.95
N GLU A 171 -32.35 -9.72 -6.72
CA GLU A 171 -32.89 -8.98 -5.56
C GLU A 171 -31.91 -7.95 -4.99
N TYR A 172 -30.60 -8.14 -5.18
CA TYR A 172 -29.55 -7.28 -4.62
C TYR A 172 -28.60 -6.67 -5.67
N THR A 173 -28.87 -6.88 -6.95
CA THR A 173 -28.08 -6.25 -8.02
C THR A 173 -28.50 -4.79 -8.18
N GLU A 174 -27.55 -3.88 -8.09
CA GLU A 174 -27.75 -2.45 -8.31
C GLU A 174 -28.37 -2.18 -9.70
N GLY A 175 -29.35 -1.29 -9.78
CA GLY A 175 -30.06 -0.96 -11.01
C GLY A 175 -31.07 -1.99 -11.55
N VAL A 176 -31.33 -3.10 -10.84
CA VAL A 176 -32.34 -4.11 -11.26
C VAL A 176 -33.71 -3.90 -10.60
N ASN A 177 -33.75 -3.42 -9.35
CA ASN A 177 -34.99 -3.17 -8.58
C ASN A 177 -35.13 -1.70 -8.13
N GLU A 178 -34.57 -0.77 -8.90
CA GLU A 178 -34.71 0.69 -8.70
C GLU A 178 -35.89 1.28 -9.47
#